data_AF-A0A1D1VP52-F1
#
_entry.id   AF-A0A1D1VP52-F1
#
_cell.length_a   1.000
_cell.length_b   1.000
_cell.length_c   1.000
_cell.angle_alpha   90.00
_cell.angle_beta   90.00
_cell.angle_gamma   90.00
#
_symmetry.space_group_name_H-M   'P 1'
#
loop_
_entity.id
_entity.type
_entity.pdbx_description
1 polymer ?
#
loop_
_entity_poly.entity_id
_entity_poly.type
_entity_poly.pdbx_seq_one_letter_code
_entity_poly.pdbx_strand_id
1 'polypeptide(L)'
;MAHVKELFDLWSQQYLGDSSGRNGTTDNFFTSLSLDEALLKKKIFLIGTMRKNKSEIPSAFLPSKNREVLSSLFGQASDFTLVSYVPKESKAVILLSSIHRDA
;
A
#
# COMPACT_ATOMS: atom_id res chain seq x y z
N MET A 1 12.88 28.17 -12.57
CA MET A 1 12.70 27.09 -11.58
C MET A 1 11.37 27.22 -10.82
N ALA A 2 10.91 28.42 -10.42
CA ALA A 2 9.61 28.61 -9.74
C ALA A 2 8.38 28.12 -10.54
N HIS A 3 8.38 28.30 -11.86
CA HIS A 3 7.21 28.01 -12.71
C HIS A 3 6.83 26.52 -12.80
N VAL A 4 7.81 25.60 -12.74
CA VAL A 4 7.55 24.15 -12.81
C VAL A 4 6.92 23.63 -11.52
N LYS A 5 7.34 24.19 -10.38
CA LYS A 5 6.76 23.83 -9.07
C LYS A 5 5.30 24.28 -8.98
N GLU A 6 5.00 25.47 -9.48
CA GLU A 6 3.63 26.00 -9.53
C GLU A 6 2.70 25.13 -10.38
N LEU A 7 3.16 24.70 -11.56
CA LEU A 7 2.39 23.80 -12.42
C LEU A 7 2.19 22.42 -11.76
N PHE A 8 3.21 21.90 -11.09
CA PHE A 8 3.11 20.64 -10.35
C PHE A 8 2.14 20.75 -9.18
N ASP A 9 2.17 21.86 -8.44
CA ASP A 9 1.26 22.11 -7.32
C ASP A 9 -0.18 22.26 -7.83
N LEU A 10 -0.43 22.98 -8.94
CA LEU A 10 -1.74 23.10 -9.59
C LEU A 10 -2.28 21.77 -10.10
N TRP A 11 -1.43 20.97 -10.78
CA TRP A 11 -1.80 19.63 -11.23
C TRP A 11 -2.11 18.71 -10.06
N SER A 12 -1.29 18.76 -9.01
CA SER A 12 -1.53 18.01 -7.78
C SER A 12 -2.85 18.43 -7.14
N GLN A 13 -3.16 19.72 -7.11
CA GLN A 13 -4.42 20.23 -6.56
C GLN A 13 -5.63 19.74 -7.36
N GLN A 14 -5.55 19.78 -8.70
CA GLN A 14 -6.64 19.34 -9.58
C GLN A 14 -6.87 17.82 -9.52
N TYR A 15 -5.79 17.03 -9.64
CA TYR A 15 -5.88 15.57 -9.75
C TYR A 15 -5.87 14.84 -8.42
N LEU A 16 -5.32 15.44 -7.36
CA LEU A 16 -5.30 14.86 -6.02
C LEU A 16 -6.30 15.55 -5.08
N GLY A 17 -6.78 16.76 -5.37
CA GLY A 17 -7.80 17.47 -4.59
C GLY A 17 -7.31 17.94 -3.21
N ASP A 18 -7.74 19.13 -2.78
CA ASP A 18 -7.32 19.73 -1.49
C ASP A 18 -7.76 18.97 -0.23
N SER A 19 -8.59 17.93 -0.39
CA SER A 19 -9.20 17.18 0.71
C SER A 19 -9.71 15.80 0.30
N SER A 20 -9.12 15.18 -0.71
CA SER A 20 -9.75 14.02 -1.33
C SER A 20 -9.49 12.75 -0.53
N GLY A 21 -10.54 12.14 0.03
CA GLY A 21 -10.52 10.75 0.52
C GLY A 21 -10.42 9.76 -0.64
N ARG A 22 -9.49 9.99 -1.57
CA ARG A 22 -9.26 9.19 -2.76
C ARG A 22 -8.32 8.05 -2.45
N ASN A 23 -8.48 6.98 -3.22
CA ASN A 23 -7.68 5.78 -3.12
C ASN A 23 -6.79 5.67 -4.37
N GLY A 24 -5.48 5.61 -4.18
CA GLY A 24 -4.51 5.24 -5.22
C GLY A 24 -4.30 3.73 -5.21
N THR A 25 -4.46 3.08 -6.37
CA THR A 25 -4.07 1.66 -6.53
C THR A 25 -2.75 1.59 -7.29
N THR A 26 -1.73 0.97 -6.70
CA THR A 26 -0.37 0.90 -7.26
C THR A 26 0.13 -0.52 -7.44
N ASP A 27 1.00 -0.70 -8.43
CA ASP A 27 1.78 -1.93 -8.58
C ASP A 27 2.97 -1.94 -7.60
N ASN A 28 3.54 -3.13 -7.39
CA ASN A 28 4.58 -3.43 -6.41
C ASN A 28 5.86 -2.61 -6.50
N PHE A 29 6.16 -2.02 -7.67
CA PHE A 29 7.32 -1.17 -7.81
C PHE A 29 7.17 0.12 -6.98
N PHE A 30 5.95 0.62 -6.87
CA PHE A 30 5.64 1.89 -6.22
C PHE A 30 5.17 1.72 -4.77
N THR A 31 4.62 0.57 -4.39
CA THR A 31 4.06 0.36 -3.04
C THR A 31 5.14 0.17 -1.97
N SER A 32 5.10 0.99 -0.93
CA SER A 32 5.86 0.85 0.32
C SER A 32 5.16 1.55 1.48
N LEU A 33 5.53 1.21 2.72
CA LEU A 33 5.01 1.92 3.90
C LEU A 33 5.36 3.41 3.86
N SER A 34 6.58 3.75 3.42
CA SER A 34 7.02 5.14 3.31
C SER A 34 6.18 5.97 2.31
N LEU A 35 5.72 5.34 1.21
CA LEU A 35 4.81 6.01 0.28
C LEU A 35 3.43 6.19 0.91
N ASP A 36 2.91 5.15 1.56
CA ASP A 36 1.62 5.20 2.24
C ASP A 36 1.57 6.32 3.30
N GLU A 37 2.58 6.42 4.16
CA GLU A 37 2.71 7.50 5.14
C GLU A 37 2.72 8.91 4.51
N ALA A 38 3.39 9.06 3.36
CA ALA A 38 3.45 10.33 2.63
C ALA A 38 2.10 10.69 2.00
N LEU A 39 1.36 9.69 1.49
CA LEU A 39 0.03 9.87 0.91
C LEU A 39 -1.03 10.12 1.98
N LEU A 40 -0.95 9.44 3.13
CA LEU A 40 -1.85 9.62 4.26
C LEU A 40 -1.84 11.06 4.81
N LYS A 41 -0.67 11.70 4.86
CA LYS A 41 -0.53 13.14 5.21
C LYS A 41 -1.30 14.07 4.25
N LYS A 42 -1.57 13.60 3.03
CA LYS A 42 -2.37 14.28 2.00
C LYS A 42 -3.81 13.76 1.93
N LYS A 43 -4.23 12.91 2.89
CA LYS A 43 -5.53 12.22 2.94
C LYS A 43 -5.80 11.27 1.77
N ILE A 44 -4.76 10.84 1.06
CA ILE A 44 -4.85 9.86 -0.02
C ILE A 44 -4.54 8.49 0.57
N PHE A 45 -5.40 7.51 0.33
CA PHE A 45 -5.19 6.14 0.77
C PHE A 45 -4.49 5.33 -0.32
N LEU A 46 -3.58 4.45 0.08
CA LEU A 46 -2.89 3.54 -0.83
C LEU A 46 -3.49 2.15 -0.74
N ILE A 47 -3.65 1.51 -1.90
CA ILE A 47 -3.75 0.06 -2.02
C ILE A 47 -2.69 -0.38 -3.02
N GLY A 48 -1.94 -1.42 -2.70
CA GLY A 48 -1.06 -1.99 -3.71
C GLY A 48 -0.47 -3.31 -3.27
N THR A 49 0.02 -4.06 -4.25
CA THR A 49 0.87 -5.20 -3.92
C THR A 49 2.23 -4.70 -3.47
N MET A 50 2.94 -5.43 -2.59
CA MET A 50 4.30 -5.11 -2.17
C MET A 50 5.28 -6.16 -2.71
N ARG A 51 6.49 -5.72 -3.08
CA ARG A 51 7.57 -6.68 -3.37
C ARG A 51 8.04 -7.36 -2.09
N LYS A 52 8.13 -8.69 -2.13
CA LYS A 52 8.57 -9.53 -1.00
C LYS A 52 9.97 -9.21 -0.42
N ASN A 53 10.79 -8.44 -1.14
CA ASN A 53 12.13 -8.07 -0.69
C ASN A 53 12.14 -6.78 0.15
N LYS A 54 10.99 -6.14 0.37
CA LYS A 54 10.85 -4.99 1.28
C LYS A 54 11.08 -5.46 2.71
N SER A 55 12.03 -4.85 3.40
CA SER A 55 12.40 -5.21 4.78
C SER A 55 11.30 -4.90 5.79
N GLU A 56 10.36 -4.03 5.44
CA GLU A 56 9.19 -3.71 6.25
C GLU A 56 8.14 -4.84 6.36
N ILE A 57 8.28 -5.91 5.56
CA ILE A 57 7.34 -7.04 5.57
C ILE A 57 7.78 -8.06 6.64
N PRO A 58 6.93 -8.37 7.64
CA PRO A 58 7.27 -9.40 8.63
C PRO A 58 7.43 -10.78 7.96
N SER A 59 8.36 -11.58 8.47
CA SER A 59 8.67 -12.91 7.89
C SER A 59 7.46 -13.84 7.81
N ALA A 60 6.49 -13.71 8.72
CA ALA A 60 5.24 -14.47 8.72
C ALA A 60 4.34 -14.21 7.49
N PHE A 61 4.51 -13.07 6.81
CA PHE A 61 3.78 -12.70 5.59
C PHE A 61 4.49 -13.15 4.32
N LEU A 62 5.74 -13.61 4.41
CA LEU A 62 6.49 -14.11 3.27
C LEU A 62 6.00 -15.51 2.86
N PRO A 63 6.30 -15.96 1.62
CA PRO A 63 5.92 -17.29 1.16
C PRO A 63 6.45 -18.41 2.09
N SER A 64 5.57 -19.33 2.46
CA SER A 64 5.91 -20.48 3.30
C SER A 64 5.24 -21.74 2.76
N LYS A 65 5.89 -22.90 2.91
CA LYS A 65 5.35 -24.21 2.55
C LYS A 65 4.22 -24.65 3.48
N ASN A 66 4.18 -24.11 4.70
CA ASN A 66 3.23 -24.52 5.74
C ASN A 66 1.93 -23.71 5.70
N ARG A 67 1.69 -22.96 4.62
CA ARG A 67 0.49 -22.14 4.44
C ARG A 67 -0.44 -22.79 3.42
N GLU A 68 -1.72 -22.87 3.76
CA GLU A 68 -2.75 -23.44 2.91
C GLU A 68 -2.98 -22.58 1.65
N VAL A 69 -3.17 -23.23 0.50
CA VAL A 69 -3.48 -22.54 -0.76
C VAL A 69 -4.87 -21.91 -0.69
N LEU A 70 -5.02 -20.72 -1.27
CA LEU A 70 -6.20 -19.85 -1.17
C LEU A 70 -6.45 -19.26 0.24
N SER A 71 -5.52 -19.45 1.20
CA SER A 71 -5.60 -18.79 2.51
C SER A 71 -5.05 -17.36 2.49
N SER A 72 -5.52 -16.54 3.43
CA SER A 72 -5.02 -15.18 3.69
C SER A 72 -4.59 -15.02 5.15
N LEU A 73 -3.51 -14.29 5.37
CA LEU A 73 -3.09 -13.81 6.69
C LEU A 73 -3.20 -12.30 6.71
N PHE A 74 -3.77 -11.76 7.78
CA PHE A 74 -3.98 -10.34 7.98
C PHE A 74 -3.12 -9.84 9.14
N GLY A 75 -2.54 -8.66 8.98
CA GLY A 75 -1.86 -7.92 10.04
C GLY A 75 -2.36 -6.49 9.99
N GLN A 76 -2.96 -6.03 11.08
CA GLN A 76 -3.60 -4.73 11.15
C GLN A 76 -2.83 -3.82 12.10
N ALA A 77 -2.54 -2.62 11.63
CA ALA A 77 -2.02 -1.51 12.40
C ALA A 77 -3.09 -0.40 12.46
N SER A 78 -2.83 0.65 13.24
CA SER A 78 -3.76 1.79 13.34
C SER A 78 -4.05 2.45 11.98
N ASP A 79 -3.05 2.45 11.08
CA ASP A 79 -3.07 3.27 9.87
C ASP A 79 -3.16 2.43 8.58
N PHE A 80 -2.90 1.13 8.66
CA PHE A 80 -2.91 0.23 7.49
C PHE A 80 -3.19 -1.22 7.87
N THR A 81 -3.58 -2.00 6.86
CA THR A 81 -3.68 -3.45 6.88
C THR A 81 -2.71 -4.05 5.87
N LEU A 82 -1.93 -5.03 6.31
CA LEU A 82 -1.09 -5.89 5.49
C LEU A 82 -1.79 -7.24 5.30
N VAL A 83 -1.83 -7.74 4.07
CA VAL A 83 -2.43 -9.04 3.72
C VAL A 83 -1.41 -9.89 3.01
N SER A 84 -1.27 -11.15 3.40
CA SER A 84 -0.50 -12.16 2.66
C SER A 84 -1.42 -13.28 2.21
N TYR A 85 -1.72 -13.28 0.91
CA TYR A 85 -2.57 -14.26 0.23
C TYR A 85 -1.72 -15.32 -0.47
N VAL A 86 -2.13 -16.59 -0.39
CA VAL A 86 -1.40 -17.72 -0.97
C VAL A 86 -2.13 -18.23 -2.22
N PRO A 87 -1.81 -17.74 -3.43
CA PRO A 87 -2.51 -18.17 -4.64
C PRO A 87 -2.16 -19.61 -5.05
N LYS A 88 -0.97 -20.10 -4.65
CA LYS A 88 -0.45 -21.43 -4.92
C LYS A 88 0.63 -21.79 -3.90
N GLU A 89 0.97 -23.07 -3.83
CA GLU A 89 1.97 -23.60 -2.90
C GLU A 89 3.29 -22.82 -2.99
N SER A 90 3.88 -22.52 -1.83
CA SER A 90 5.16 -21.78 -1.71
C SER A 90 5.18 -20.40 -2.38
N LYS A 91 4.03 -19.78 -2.63
CA LYS A 91 3.92 -18.39 -3.11
C LYS A 91 3.05 -17.56 -2.17
N ALA A 92 3.34 -16.27 -2.13
CA ALA A 92 2.50 -15.29 -1.46
C ALA A 92 2.43 -14.02 -2.31
N VAL A 93 1.24 -13.42 -2.37
CA VAL A 93 1.00 -12.05 -2.81
C VAL A 93 0.79 -11.23 -1.55
N ILE A 94 1.60 -10.20 -1.39
CA ILE A 94 1.55 -9.32 -0.23
C ILE A 94 0.87 -8.04 -0.68
N LEU A 95 -0.19 -7.60 0.02
CA LEU A 95 -0.91 -6.37 -0.24
C LEU A 95 -0.82 -5.45 0.98
N LEU A 96 -0.65 -4.16 0.73
CA LEU A 96 -0.79 -3.08 1.70
C LEU A 96 -2.05 -2.29 1.36
N SER A 97 -2.86 -1.97 2.37
CA SER A 97 -4.02 -1.09 2.23
C SER A 97 -4.15 -0.17 3.44
N SER A 98 -4.26 1.14 3.22
CA SER A 98 -4.56 2.11 4.29
C SER A 98 -6.03 2.53 4.37
N ILE A 99 -6.89 1.99 3.50
CA ILE A 99 -8.34 2.26 3.45
C ILE A 99 -9.06 1.63 4.64
N HIS A 100 -8.73 0.38 4.94
CA HIS A 100 -9.46 -0.45 5.89
C HIS A 100 -8.89 -0.23 7.29
N ARG A 101 -9.11 0.99 7.81
CA ARG A 101 -8.95 1.30 9.22
C ARG A 101 -10.25 0.86 9.88
N ASP A 102 -10.18 -0.05 10.85
CA ASP A 102 -11.37 -0.29 11.67
C ASP A 102 -11.72 1.00 12.42
N ALA A 103 -13.02 1.24 12.55
CA ALA A 103 -13.60 2.41 13.22
C ALA A 103 -13.33 2.41 14.73
#